data_AF-R7QA91-F1
#
_entry.id   AF-R7QA91-F1
#
_cell.length_a   1.000
_cell.length_b   1.000
_cell.length_c   1.000
_cell.angle_alpha   90.00
_cell.angle_beta   90.00
_cell.angle_gamma   90.00
#
_symmetry.space_group_name_H-M   'P 1'
#
loop_
_entity.id
_entity.type
_entity.pdbx_description
1 polymer ?
#
loop_
_entity_poly.entity_id
_entity_poly.type
_entity_poly.pdbx_seq_one_letter_code
_entity_poly.pdbx_strand_id
1 'polypeptide(L)'
;MGRRENLRTGFVTPFTLTSSSSASKLSTKCGSLRKIFRTSALPTKNTGVLPARCSMEETPSRDIVLKYGIDAAVEDFIKSGLNIGIGGGKTEEVTKLVDALDSLNQVEGLIDVAFVSASPTTAALLRDRGMPSDLAVNFKKGLDVFLALVDAVDADCNAVIGSDNISGDKYAAHMADKVVLVVHEENVENSKNGLRSVPIQMVNFLPGLATESLCSGVLVDLGVRGASLRTDQSHIADLALAPFTQLLALEHQLCSMAQVETSGILLSTEKTVAVVATRDCQPFDMTSSLSSMTLLESASSAVVLTEEKRREILGKYESSWIIVPHGEGELLSRTFKFVNVDCAQAFVRYVHFISRGAHYCPEIYHGNTFVEVRVNTEGNPGITELDTLIAKELASVYQRMFSSSQLIS
;
A
#
# COMPACT_ATOMS: atom_id res chain seq x y z
N MET A 1 54.76 1.34 55.28
CA MET A 1 54.01 2.60 55.06
C MET A 1 52.77 2.19 54.28
N GLY A 2 51.53 2.13 54.78
CA GLY A 2 50.76 3.13 55.57
C GLY A 2 50.07 4.08 54.58
N ARG A 3 48.74 4.26 54.49
CA ARG A 3 47.54 3.99 55.34
C ARG A 3 46.40 3.42 54.45
N ARG A 4 45.35 2.70 54.90
CA ARG A 4 44.12 3.13 55.66
C ARG A 4 43.50 4.42 55.08
N GLU A 5 42.19 4.64 54.93
CA GLU A 5 40.91 3.95 55.27
C GLU A 5 39.82 4.58 54.33
N ASN A 6 38.53 4.20 54.24
CA ASN A 6 37.63 3.37 55.05
C ASN A 6 36.44 2.81 54.22
N LEU A 7 35.52 2.06 54.86
CA LEU A 7 34.20 1.65 54.31
C LEU A 7 33.11 2.71 54.54
N ARG A 8 32.02 2.68 53.75
CA ARG A 8 30.65 2.97 54.24
C ARG A 8 29.56 2.27 53.41
N THR A 9 28.88 1.32 54.04
CA THR A 9 27.66 0.67 53.56
C THR A 9 26.43 1.51 53.92
N GLY A 10 25.42 1.54 53.05
CA GLY A 10 24.10 2.13 53.32
C GLY A 10 22.97 1.26 52.76
N PHE A 11 22.22 0.63 53.67
CA PHE A 11 20.92 -0.01 53.39
C PHE A 11 19.79 0.96 53.80
N VAL A 12 18.50 0.57 53.56
CA VAL A 12 17.22 1.28 53.87
C VAL A 12 16.63 2.01 52.65
N THR A 13 15.35 1.89 52.22
CA THR A 13 14.20 0.95 52.42
C THR A 13 13.23 1.18 51.24
N PRO A 14 12.31 0.25 50.90
CA PRO A 14 11.30 0.49 49.85
C PRO A 14 10.20 1.47 50.32
N PHE A 15 9.74 2.34 49.43
CA PHE A 15 8.59 3.23 49.65
C PHE A 15 7.32 2.65 49.01
N THR A 16 6.28 2.43 49.81
CA THR A 16 4.91 2.13 49.37
C THR A 16 3.97 3.24 49.81
N LEU A 17 3.37 3.95 48.85
CA LEU A 17 2.19 4.80 49.04
C LEU A 17 1.29 4.60 47.82
N THR A 18 0.28 3.73 47.93
CA THR A 18 -1.13 4.03 48.31
C THR A 18 -1.92 4.72 47.22
N SER A 19 -2.94 3.99 46.75
CA SER A 19 -4.08 4.48 45.97
C SER A 19 -4.76 5.68 46.62
N SER A 20 -5.16 6.65 45.81
CA SER A 20 -6.28 7.53 46.13
C SER A 20 -7.24 7.61 44.95
N SER A 21 -8.53 7.41 45.24
CA SER A 21 -9.63 7.49 44.29
C SER A 21 -10.13 8.93 44.18
N SER A 22 -10.36 9.42 42.97
CA SER A 22 -11.18 10.61 42.73
C SER A 22 -12.11 10.39 41.54
N ALA A 23 -13.36 10.03 41.84
CA ALA A 23 -14.41 9.99 40.84
C ALA A 23 -14.89 11.42 40.54
N SER A 24 -14.78 11.87 39.29
CA SER A 24 -15.41 13.09 38.79
C SER A 24 -16.48 12.73 37.76
N LYS A 25 -17.75 12.99 38.10
CA LYS A 25 -18.87 12.90 37.16
C LYS A 25 -18.99 14.21 36.38
N LEU A 26 -18.69 14.17 35.08
CA LEU A 26 -19.26 15.06 34.06
C LEU A 26 -19.68 14.15 32.90
N SER A 27 -20.94 14.01 32.48
CA SER A 27 -22.08 14.95 32.43
C SER A 27 -21.93 16.09 31.42
N THR A 28 -21.77 15.74 30.15
CA THR A 28 -22.18 16.61 29.04
C THR A 28 -22.83 15.79 27.94
N LYS A 29 -24.12 16.05 27.67
CA LYS A 29 -24.80 15.54 26.47
C LYS A 29 -24.17 16.19 25.25
N CYS A 30 -23.48 15.44 24.40
CA CYS A 30 -23.13 15.93 23.07
C CYS A 30 -24.31 15.65 22.13
N GLY A 31 -24.90 16.69 21.56
CA GLY A 31 -26.09 16.59 20.71
C GLY A 31 -25.73 16.13 19.30
N SER A 32 -26.49 15.17 18.77
CA SER A 32 -26.38 14.78 17.36
C SER A 32 -26.81 15.95 16.45
N LEU A 33 -25.83 16.65 15.88
CA LEU A 33 -26.04 17.66 14.85
C LEU A 33 -25.91 17.04 13.46
N ARG A 34 -27.00 16.40 13.01
CA ARG A 34 -27.18 16.05 11.58
C ARG A 34 -27.13 17.34 10.75
N LYS A 35 -26.05 17.57 10.00
CA LYS A 35 -26.01 18.63 8.98
C LYS A 35 -26.69 18.15 7.71
N ILE A 36 -27.81 18.79 7.41
CA ILE A 36 -28.63 18.61 6.23
C ILE A 36 -27.87 19.18 5.02
N PHE A 37 -27.48 18.34 4.05
CA PHE A 37 -27.21 18.84 2.71
C PHE A 37 -28.54 19.21 2.05
N ARG A 38 -28.77 20.51 1.88
CA ARG A 38 -29.91 21.03 1.12
C ARG A 38 -29.69 20.74 -0.36
N THR A 39 -30.47 19.83 -0.92
CA THR A 39 -30.66 19.72 -2.37
C THR A 39 -31.31 21.00 -2.89
N SER A 40 -30.55 21.82 -3.62
CA SER A 40 -31.09 22.92 -4.40
C SER A 40 -31.80 22.36 -5.63
N ALA A 41 -33.09 22.64 -5.76
CA ALA A 41 -33.87 22.23 -6.93
C ALA A 41 -33.41 22.99 -8.18
N LEU A 42 -33.11 22.27 -9.26
CA LEU A 42 -32.98 22.82 -10.61
C LEU A 42 -34.33 22.75 -11.35
N PRO A 43 -34.71 23.79 -12.12
CA PRO A 43 -35.99 23.83 -12.81
C PRO A 43 -35.99 22.94 -14.07
N THR A 44 -37.13 22.29 -14.31
CA THR A 44 -37.35 21.51 -15.52
C THR A 44 -37.69 22.38 -16.73
N LYS A 45 -37.01 22.10 -17.84
CA LYS A 45 -37.43 22.16 -19.27
C LYS A 45 -36.39 22.84 -20.15
N ASN A 46 -35.76 22.05 -21.03
CA ASN A 46 -35.90 22.27 -22.45
C ASN A 46 -35.55 21.02 -23.26
N THR A 47 -36.38 20.71 -24.24
CA THR A 47 -36.16 19.67 -25.26
C THR A 47 -35.20 20.22 -26.31
N GLY A 48 -34.07 19.55 -26.53
CA GLY A 48 -33.11 19.92 -27.57
C GLY A 48 -32.01 18.88 -27.71
N VAL A 49 -31.84 18.37 -28.94
CA VAL A 49 -30.86 17.36 -29.36
C VAL A 49 -29.46 17.66 -28.78
N LEU A 50 -28.94 16.73 -27.97
CA LEU A 50 -27.54 16.77 -27.52
C LEU A 50 -26.62 16.23 -28.63
N PRO A 51 -25.62 17.00 -29.11
CA PRO A 51 -24.51 16.42 -29.85
C PRO A 51 -23.63 15.64 -28.87
N ALA A 52 -23.29 14.39 -29.22
CA ALA A 52 -22.33 13.59 -28.48
C ALA A 52 -20.92 14.18 -28.63
N ARG A 53 -20.59 15.15 -27.77
CA ARG A 53 -19.21 15.47 -27.40
C ARG A 53 -18.91 14.72 -26.11
N CYS A 54 -18.21 13.58 -26.23
CA CYS A 54 -17.37 13.13 -25.13
C CYS A 54 -16.38 14.26 -24.85
N SER A 55 -16.60 15.00 -23.78
CA SER A 55 -15.55 15.81 -23.16
C SER A 55 -14.38 14.88 -22.89
N MET A 56 -13.19 15.23 -23.39
CA MET A 56 -11.98 14.59 -22.90
C MET A 56 -11.88 14.97 -21.42
N GLU A 57 -12.09 14.01 -20.53
CA GLU A 57 -11.83 14.19 -19.11
C GLU A 57 -10.33 14.44 -18.96
N GLU A 58 -9.97 15.60 -18.41
CA GLU A 58 -8.58 15.93 -18.12
C GLU A 58 -8.07 14.91 -17.10
N THR A 59 -7.13 14.05 -17.52
CA THR A 59 -6.54 13.05 -16.62
C THR A 59 -5.96 13.75 -15.40
N PRO A 60 -6.33 13.35 -14.17
CA PRO A 60 -5.90 14.04 -12.96
C PRO A 60 -4.37 14.05 -12.87
N SER A 61 -3.80 15.13 -12.32
CA SER A 61 -2.36 15.21 -12.14
C SER A 61 -1.89 14.17 -11.11
N ARG A 62 -0.66 13.68 -11.30
CA ARG A 62 0.02 12.75 -10.39
C ARG A 62 -0.06 13.19 -8.92
N ASP A 63 0.02 14.49 -8.65
CA ASP A 63 -0.09 15.06 -7.31
C ASP A 63 -1.47 14.87 -6.66
N ILE A 64 -2.54 15.03 -7.45
CA ILE A 64 -3.92 14.82 -7.00
C ILE A 64 -4.14 13.34 -6.71
N VAL A 65 -3.70 12.47 -7.62
CA VAL A 65 -3.80 11.01 -7.47
C VAL A 65 -3.08 10.53 -6.22
N LEU A 66 -1.81 10.93 -6.04
CA LEU A 66 -1.04 10.55 -4.87
C LEU A 66 -1.67 11.07 -3.57
N LYS A 67 -2.25 12.28 -3.58
CA LYS A 67 -2.99 12.81 -2.43
C LYS A 67 -4.18 11.91 -2.05
N TYR A 68 -4.98 11.43 -3.00
CA TYR A 68 -6.08 10.51 -2.70
C TYR A 68 -5.61 9.20 -2.08
N GLY A 69 -4.49 8.64 -2.54
CA GLY A 69 -3.89 7.45 -1.92
C GLY A 69 -3.36 7.69 -0.51
N ILE A 70 -2.78 8.87 -0.26
CA ILE A 70 -2.36 9.33 1.06
C ILE A 70 -3.57 9.48 2.00
N ASP A 71 -4.60 10.22 1.57
CA ASP A 71 -5.79 10.48 2.38
C ASP A 71 -6.45 9.16 2.84
N ALA A 72 -6.65 8.21 1.91
CA ALA A 72 -7.22 6.90 2.24
C ALA A 72 -6.31 6.03 3.13
N ALA A 73 -4.99 6.03 2.89
CA ALA A 73 -4.05 5.30 3.75
C ALA A 73 -4.01 5.89 5.17
N VAL A 74 -4.27 7.20 5.32
CA VAL A 74 -4.44 7.85 6.61
C VAL A 74 -5.77 7.43 7.25
N GLU A 75 -6.90 7.59 6.55
CA GLU A 75 -8.25 7.27 7.07
C GLU A 75 -8.42 5.79 7.49
N ASP A 76 -7.93 4.83 6.70
CA ASP A 76 -8.15 3.39 6.97
C ASP A 76 -7.29 2.84 8.12
N PHE A 77 -6.04 3.34 8.25
CA PHE A 77 -5.01 2.73 9.08
C PHE A 77 -4.66 3.56 10.34
N ILE A 78 -4.93 4.86 10.37
CA ILE A 78 -4.57 5.75 11.47
C ILE A 78 -5.75 5.95 12.42
N LYS A 79 -5.51 5.73 13.72
CA LYS A 79 -6.53 5.74 14.78
C LYS A 79 -5.96 6.32 16.07
N SER A 80 -6.85 6.77 16.95
CA SER A 80 -6.47 7.23 18.30
C SER A 80 -5.75 6.13 19.10
N GLY A 81 -4.74 6.51 19.88
CA GLY A 81 -3.96 5.62 20.75
C GLY A 81 -2.80 4.89 20.08
N LEU A 82 -2.51 5.15 18.80
CA LEU A 82 -1.43 4.50 18.06
C LEU A 82 -0.10 5.29 18.13
N ASN A 83 1.01 4.56 18.16
CA ASN A 83 2.37 5.06 17.94
C ASN A 83 2.70 4.88 16.45
N ILE A 84 2.79 6.00 15.73
CA ILE A 84 2.86 6.03 14.28
C ILE A 84 4.25 6.46 13.84
N GLY A 85 4.99 5.55 13.21
CA GLY A 85 6.20 5.89 12.47
C GLY A 85 5.82 6.56 11.15
N ILE A 86 6.43 7.70 10.82
CA ILE A 86 6.25 8.38 9.54
C ILE A 86 7.58 8.37 8.80
N GLY A 87 7.59 7.81 7.60
CA GLY A 87 8.75 7.74 6.73
C GLY A 87 9.26 9.11 6.27
N GLY A 88 10.49 9.13 5.75
CA GLY A 88 10.98 10.22 4.93
C GLY A 88 10.42 10.20 3.50
N GLY A 89 11.05 10.98 2.62
CA GLY A 89 10.67 11.08 1.22
C GLY A 89 10.95 12.48 0.66
N LYS A 90 10.44 12.79 -0.54
CA LYS A 90 10.54 14.14 -1.11
C LYS A 90 9.71 15.11 -0.28
N THR A 91 10.23 16.29 0.02
CA THR A 91 9.58 17.26 0.93
C THR A 91 8.14 17.57 0.56
N GLU A 92 7.82 17.70 -0.74
CA GLU A 92 6.47 17.95 -1.25
C GLU A 92 5.51 16.77 -1.03
N GLU A 93 6.01 15.54 -1.17
CA GLU A 93 5.24 14.30 -0.97
C GLU A 93 4.98 14.08 0.53
N VAL A 94 6.01 14.24 1.37
CA VAL A 94 5.90 14.17 2.84
C VAL A 94 5.00 15.28 3.41
N THR A 95 5.03 16.49 2.83
CA THR A 95 4.13 17.58 3.25
C THR A 95 2.66 17.19 3.07
N LYS A 96 2.28 16.58 1.94
CA LYS A 96 0.91 16.09 1.72
C LYS A 96 0.49 15.01 2.73
N LEU A 97 1.42 14.13 3.13
CA LEU A 97 1.17 13.13 4.16
C LEU A 97 0.95 13.76 5.54
N VAL A 98 1.77 14.74 5.91
CA VAL A 98 1.61 15.52 7.15
C VAL A 98 0.32 16.36 7.11
N ASP A 99 -0.08 16.90 5.96
CA ASP A 99 -1.35 17.62 5.76
C ASP A 99 -2.57 16.73 5.99
N ALA A 100 -2.54 15.49 5.49
CA ALA A 100 -3.62 14.53 5.68
C ALA A 100 -3.77 14.13 7.16
N LEU A 101 -2.64 13.89 7.85
CA LEU A 101 -2.63 13.60 9.29
C LEU A 101 -3.11 14.77 10.16
N ASP A 102 -2.70 16.00 9.83
CA ASP A 102 -3.18 17.23 10.47
C ASP A 102 -4.70 17.40 10.26
N SER A 103 -5.17 17.15 9.04
CA SER A 103 -6.60 17.20 8.69
C SER A 103 -7.42 16.15 9.47
N LEU A 104 -6.95 14.91 9.53
CA LEU A 104 -7.60 13.84 10.31
C LEU A 104 -7.63 14.20 11.80
N ASN A 105 -6.52 14.70 12.35
CA ASN A 105 -6.43 15.15 13.73
C ASN A 105 -7.42 16.29 14.05
N GLN A 106 -7.58 17.26 13.14
CA GLN A 106 -8.52 18.37 13.31
C GLN A 106 -9.99 17.95 13.19
N VAL A 107 -10.31 16.94 12.36
CA VAL A 107 -11.67 16.47 12.12
C VAL A 107 -12.15 15.47 13.18
N GLU A 108 -11.33 14.47 13.51
CA GLU A 108 -11.68 13.41 14.44
C GLU A 108 -11.25 13.68 15.89
N GLY A 109 -10.24 14.54 16.08
CA GLY A 109 -9.64 14.80 17.40
C GLY A 109 -8.85 13.60 17.90
N LEU A 110 -7.77 13.24 17.20
CA LEU A 110 -6.96 12.06 17.54
C LEU A 110 -6.38 12.18 18.96
N ILE A 111 -6.70 11.20 19.82
CA ILE A 111 -6.28 11.17 21.23
C ILE A 111 -5.11 10.19 21.38
N ASP A 112 -4.13 10.53 22.21
CA ASP A 112 -2.99 9.67 22.58
C ASP A 112 -2.20 9.09 21.39
N VAL A 113 -2.12 9.85 20.28
CA VAL A 113 -1.29 9.51 19.12
C VAL A 113 0.11 10.10 19.28
N ALA A 114 1.14 9.27 19.08
CA ALA A 114 2.54 9.69 19.10
C ALA A 114 3.16 9.52 17.71
N PHE A 115 3.72 10.61 17.15
CA PHE A 115 4.34 10.58 15.83
C PHE A 115 5.87 10.44 15.96
N VAL A 116 6.41 9.38 15.37
CA VAL A 116 7.85 9.10 15.33
C VAL A 116 8.34 9.35 13.91
N SER A 117 8.96 10.50 13.70
CA SER A 117 9.61 10.86 12.44
C SER A 117 10.84 10.00 12.20
N ALA A 118 10.88 9.29 11.07
CA ALA A 118 12.07 8.54 10.67
C ALA A 118 13.16 9.44 10.02
N SER A 119 12.83 10.64 9.51
CA SER A 119 13.83 11.62 9.03
C SER A 119 13.72 13.00 9.71
N PRO A 120 14.82 13.81 9.74
CA PRO A 120 14.80 15.16 10.31
C PRO A 120 13.83 16.10 9.60
N THR A 121 13.62 15.89 8.29
CA THR A 121 12.69 16.66 7.45
C THR A 121 11.26 16.44 7.91
N THR A 122 10.85 15.17 8.09
CA THR A 122 9.54 14.81 8.65
C THR A 122 9.38 15.34 10.09
N ALA A 123 10.45 15.30 10.90
CA ALA A 123 10.42 15.82 12.28
C ALA A 123 10.15 17.33 12.36
N ALA A 124 10.67 18.11 11.41
CA ALA A 124 10.42 19.54 11.31
C ALA A 124 8.96 19.81 10.90
N LEU A 125 8.47 19.13 9.85
CA LEU A 125 7.10 19.30 9.36
C LEU A 125 6.03 18.98 10.42
N LEU A 126 6.22 17.90 11.20
CA LEU A 126 5.31 17.57 12.31
C LEU A 126 5.28 18.66 13.39
N ARG A 127 6.46 19.17 13.76
CA ARG A 127 6.60 20.24 14.75
C ARG A 127 5.94 21.54 14.28
N ASP A 128 6.10 21.87 13.00
CA ASP A 128 5.52 23.09 12.40
C ASP A 128 3.98 23.04 12.36
N ARG A 129 3.39 21.83 12.38
CA ARG A 129 1.94 21.61 12.58
C ARG A 129 1.51 21.42 14.03
N GLY A 130 2.42 21.56 14.98
CA GLY A 130 2.13 21.37 16.41
C GLY A 130 1.75 19.92 16.77
N MET A 131 2.05 18.95 15.91
CA MET A 131 1.83 17.54 16.21
C MET A 131 2.85 17.02 17.23
N PRO A 132 2.46 16.11 18.14
CA PRO A 132 3.35 15.54 19.15
C PRO A 132 4.41 14.63 18.51
N SER A 133 5.53 15.23 18.12
CA SER A 133 6.70 14.56 17.55
C SER A 133 7.77 14.32 18.61
N ASP A 134 7.71 13.17 19.29
CA ASP A 134 8.77 12.77 20.22
C ASP A 134 9.96 12.16 19.44
N LEU A 135 10.91 13.02 19.07
CA LEU A 135 12.25 12.59 18.61
C LEU A 135 12.97 11.68 19.63
N ALA A 136 12.50 11.69 20.88
CA ALA A 136 13.01 10.88 21.98
C ALA A 136 12.08 9.72 22.37
N VAL A 137 11.20 9.23 21.47
CA VAL A 137 10.51 7.95 21.69
C VAL A 137 11.55 6.87 21.88
N ASN A 138 11.69 6.44 23.14
CA ASN A 138 12.24 5.13 23.45
C ASN A 138 11.35 4.11 22.72
N PHE A 139 11.87 3.44 21.69
CA PHE A 139 11.23 2.32 20.99
C PHE A 139 10.85 1.12 21.91
N LYS A 140 11.02 1.25 23.23
CA LYS A 140 10.56 0.35 24.31
C LYS A 140 9.06 0.00 24.28
N LYS A 141 8.24 0.74 23.54
CA LYS A 141 6.81 0.44 23.33
C LYS A 141 6.46 -0.13 21.95
N GLY A 142 7.41 -0.23 21.03
CA GLY A 142 7.15 -0.59 19.62
C GLY A 142 6.52 0.56 18.82
N LEU A 143 6.30 0.33 17.53
CA LEU A 143 5.43 1.14 16.67
C LEU A 143 4.22 0.31 16.27
N ASP A 144 3.02 0.87 16.33
CA ASP A 144 1.81 0.17 15.92
C ASP A 144 1.69 0.16 14.38
N VAL A 145 1.99 1.31 13.76
CA VAL A 145 1.94 1.50 12.30
C VAL A 145 3.17 2.30 11.85
N PHE A 146 3.83 1.88 10.77
CA PHE A 146 4.75 2.71 10.00
C PHE A 146 4.09 3.07 8.66
N LEU A 147 3.98 4.36 8.35
CA LEU A 147 3.36 4.88 7.13
C LEU A 147 4.41 5.67 6.32
N ALA A 148 4.65 5.24 5.09
CA ALA A 148 5.67 5.85 4.22
C ALA A 148 5.22 5.95 2.76
N LEU A 149 5.80 6.92 2.06
CA LEU A 149 5.71 7.06 0.61
C LEU A 149 6.93 6.41 -0.03
N VAL A 150 6.73 5.61 -1.07
CA VAL A 150 7.79 4.81 -1.70
C VAL A 150 7.95 5.13 -3.18
N ASP A 151 9.20 5.10 -3.65
CA ASP A 151 9.54 5.45 -5.04
C ASP A 151 9.10 4.37 -6.04
N ALA A 152 9.02 3.10 -5.63
CA ALA A 152 8.49 2.00 -6.44
C ALA A 152 8.04 0.82 -5.57
N VAL A 153 7.14 -0.02 -6.11
CA VAL A 153 6.68 -1.29 -5.52
C VAL A 153 6.59 -2.36 -6.61
N ASP A 154 7.04 -3.59 -6.35
CA ASP A 154 6.92 -4.71 -7.29
C ASP A 154 5.69 -5.61 -7.02
N ALA A 155 5.51 -6.63 -7.87
CA ALA A 155 4.40 -7.58 -7.77
C ALA A 155 4.42 -8.49 -6.53
N ASP A 156 5.48 -8.51 -5.72
CA ASP A 156 5.56 -9.19 -4.42
C ASP A 156 5.40 -8.21 -3.24
N CYS A 157 5.11 -6.93 -3.52
CA CYS A 157 5.12 -5.81 -2.58
C CYS A 157 6.49 -5.49 -1.95
N ASN A 158 7.60 -5.88 -2.58
CA ASN A 158 8.91 -5.29 -2.25
C ASN A 158 8.92 -3.84 -2.72
N ALA A 159 9.49 -2.95 -1.92
CA ALA A 159 9.43 -1.51 -2.16
C ALA A 159 10.82 -0.84 -2.18
N VAL A 160 10.86 0.33 -2.81
CA VAL A 160 12.03 1.21 -2.85
C VAL A 160 11.77 2.44 -1.98
N ILE A 161 12.52 2.56 -0.89
CA ILE A 161 12.52 3.74 -0.02
C ILE A 161 13.46 4.78 -0.62
N GLY A 162 12.91 5.93 -1.01
CA GLY A 162 13.63 7.01 -1.70
C GLY A 162 14.21 8.13 -0.83
N SER A 163 14.12 7.99 0.50
CA SER A 163 14.28 9.08 1.46
C SER A 163 15.72 9.54 1.71
N ASP A 164 15.84 10.65 2.43
CA ASP A 164 17.09 11.22 2.95
C ASP A 164 17.67 10.45 4.15
N ASN A 165 16.89 9.60 4.81
CA ASN A 165 17.31 8.79 5.94
C ASN A 165 16.80 7.34 5.85
N ILE A 166 17.32 6.62 4.86
CA ILE A 166 16.89 5.26 4.52
C ILE A 166 17.07 4.30 5.71
N SER A 167 18.15 4.46 6.49
CA SER A 167 18.40 3.62 7.68
C SER A 167 17.37 3.86 8.79
N GLY A 168 16.92 5.11 8.98
CA GLY A 168 15.82 5.45 9.88
C GLY A 168 14.49 4.85 9.45
N ASP A 169 14.14 4.95 8.16
CA ASP A 169 12.89 4.41 7.62
C ASP A 169 12.82 2.89 7.75
N LYS A 170 13.88 2.16 7.38
CA LYS A 170 13.92 0.70 7.51
C LYS A 170 13.87 0.25 8.97
N TYR A 171 14.56 0.96 9.87
CA TYR A 171 14.47 0.67 11.30
C TYR A 171 13.03 0.85 11.83
N ALA A 172 12.36 1.95 11.48
CA ALA A 172 10.98 2.19 11.85
C ALA A 172 10.03 1.14 11.26
N ALA A 173 10.19 0.75 10.00
CA ALA A 173 9.39 -0.30 9.36
C ALA A 173 9.57 -1.66 10.05
N HIS A 174 10.80 -2.04 10.42
CA HIS A 174 11.07 -3.29 11.15
C HIS A 174 10.55 -3.30 12.59
N MET A 175 10.46 -2.14 13.25
CA MET A 175 9.89 -2.00 14.60
C MET A 175 8.37 -1.89 14.62
N ALA A 176 7.71 -1.80 13.44
CA ALA A 176 6.27 -1.65 13.34
C ALA A 176 5.53 -2.99 13.38
N ASP A 177 4.32 -2.99 13.93
CA ASP A 177 3.38 -4.10 13.83
C ASP A 177 2.61 -4.13 12.50
N LYS A 178 2.48 -2.97 11.85
CA LYS A 178 1.98 -2.86 10.48
C LYS A 178 2.80 -1.86 9.67
N VAL A 179 3.14 -2.20 8.44
CA VAL A 179 3.86 -1.35 7.50
C VAL A 179 2.91 -0.97 6.37
N VAL A 180 2.67 0.32 6.15
CA VAL A 180 1.76 0.84 5.13
C VAL A 180 2.57 1.71 4.17
N LEU A 181 2.60 1.31 2.90
CA LEU A 181 3.40 1.91 1.85
C LEU A 181 2.46 2.51 0.81
N VAL A 182 2.53 3.82 0.60
CA VAL A 182 1.73 4.52 -0.41
C VAL A 182 2.58 4.73 -1.66
N VAL A 183 2.06 4.28 -2.81
CA VAL A 183 2.76 4.33 -4.10
C VAL A 183 1.83 4.83 -5.20
N HIS A 184 2.35 5.63 -6.15
CA HIS A 184 1.59 6.02 -7.34
C HIS A 184 1.53 4.86 -8.34
N GLU A 185 0.40 4.65 -9.02
CA GLU A 185 0.20 3.56 -10.00
C GLU A 185 1.31 3.43 -11.06
N GLU A 186 1.89 4.53 -11.53
CA GLU A 186 2.99 4.57 -12.51
C GLU A 186 4.30 3.94 -12.00
N ASN A 187 4.43 3.84 -10.68
CA ASN A 187 5.60 3.35 -9.97
C ASN A 187 5.39 1.89 -9.47
N VAL A 188 4.30 1.25 -9.88
CA VAL A 188 4.04 -0.17 -9.61
C VAL A 188 4.60 -1.02 -10.76
N GLU A 189 5.61 -1.83 -10.45
CA GLU A 189 6.23 -2.75 -11.41
C GLU A 189 5.45 -4.07 -11.46
N ASN A 190 5.00 -4.43 -12.66
CA ASN A 190 4.08 -5.55 -12.87
C ASN A 190 4.75 -6.94 -12.77
N SER A 191 6.08 -7.00 -12.66
CA SER A 191 6.86 -8.23 -12.56
C SER A 191 7.45 -8.40 -11.16
N LYS A 192 7.51 -9.64 -10.69
CA LYS A 192 8.22 -10.02 -9.46
C LYS A 192 9.70 -9.64 -9.55
N ASN A 193 10.25 -9.04 -8.49
CA ASN A 193 11.58 -8.42 -8.50
C ASN A 193 11.77 -7.35 -9.60
N GLY A 194 10.69 -6.72 -10.07
CA GLY A 194 10.69 -5.77 -11.18
C GLY A 194 11.34 -4.41 -10.89
N LEU A 195 11.82 -4.18 -9.67
CA LEU A 195 12.43 -2.92 -9.24
C LEU A 195 13.65 -2.60 -10.11
N ARG A 196 13.63 -1.43 -10.78
CA ARG A 196 14.65 -1.05 -11.77
C ARG A 196 15.77 -0.18 -11.22
N SER A 197 15.52 0.51 -10.10
CA SER A 197 16.48 1.40 -9.45
C SER A 197 16.29 1.33 -7.94
N VAL A 198 17.40 1.29 -7.20
CA VAL A 198 17.41 1.26 -5.73
C VAL A 198 18.47 2.23 -5.21
N PRO A 199 18.14 3.21 -4.34
CA PRO A 199 19.13 4.04 -3.70
C PRO A 199 19.88 3.26 -2.62
N ILE A 200 21.18 3.47 -2.53
CA ILE A 200 22.06 2.87 -1.53
C ILE A 200 22.69 4.00 -0.72
N GLN A 201 22.39 4.04 0.57
CA GLN A 201 23.02 4.94 1.52
C GLN A 201 24.41 4.37 1.87
N MET A 202 25.44 5.16 1.62
CA MET A 202 26.83 4.79 1.81
C MET A 202 27.44 5.54 3.00
N VAL A 203 28.48 4.96 3.59
CA VAL A 203 29.27 5.65 4.61
C VAL A 203 29.94 6.88 3.98
N ASN A 204 29.98 8.00 4.71
CA ASN A 204 30.45 9.32 4.27
C ASN A 204 31.96 9.44 3.87
N PHE A 205 32.64 8.34 3.52
CA PHE A 205 34.04 8.31 3.12
C PHE A 205 34.21 7.78 1.69
N LEU A 206 34.74 8.63 0.79
CA LEU A 206 35.08 8.30 -0.60
C LEU A 206 33.92 7.71 -1.43
N PRO A 207 32.79 8.43 -1.59
CA PRO A 207 31.59 7.92 -2.28
C PRO A 207 31.83 7.48 -3.73
N GLY A 208 32.81 8.05 -4.44
CA GLY A 208 33.21 7.60 -5.78
C GLY A 208 33.77 6.17 -5.77
N LEU A 209 34.68 5.85 -4.85
CA LEU A 209 35.26 4.51 -4.69
C LEU A 209 34.20 3.49 -4.26
N ALA A 210 33.24 3.92 -3.42
CA ALA A 210 32.10 3.09 -3.03
C ALA A 210 31.18 2.80 -4.23
N THR A 211 30.92 3.79 -5.08
CA THR A 211 30.13 3.63 -6.32
C THR A 211 30.81 2.68 -7.31
N GLU A 212 32.13 2.76 -7.47
CA GLU A 212 32.90 1.80 -8.28
C GLU A 212 32.79 0.36 -7.72
N SER A 213 32.82 0.21 -6.39
CA SER A 213 32.70 -1.09 -5.71
C SER A 213 31.30 -1.70 -5.83
N LEU A 214 30.26 -0.86 -5.94
CA LEU A 214 28.88 -1.28 -6.22
C LEU A 214 28.69 -1.85 -7.64
N CYS A 215 29.65 -1.62 -8.55
CA CYS A 215 29.73 -2.25 -9.87
C CYS A 215 30.63 -3.50 -9.91
N SER A 216 30.97 -4.08 -8.75
CA SER A 216 31.80 -5.29 -8.68
C SER A 216 31.09 -6.54 -9.24
N GLY A 217 31.88 -7.49 -9.75
CA GLY A 217 31.36 -8.67 -10.46
C GLY A 217 30.31 -9.48 -9.68
N VAL A 218 30.46 -9.60 -8.35
CA VAL A 218 29.50 -10.30 -7.48
C VAL A 218 28.11 -9.64 -7.51
N LEU A 219 28.05 -8.31 -7.59
CA LEU A 219 26.79 -7.57 -7.69
C LEU A 219 26.21 -7.62 -9.10
N VAL A 220 27.08 -7.64 -10.13
CA VAL A 220 26.66 -7.84 -11.53
C VAL A 220 26.01 -9.21 -11.72
N ASP A 221 26.58 -10.27 -11.13
CA ASP A 221 26.01 -11.63 -11.13
C ASP A 221 24.64 -11.69 -10.43
N LEU A 222 24.42 -10.83 -9.42
CA LEU A 222 23.12 -10.68 -8.73
C LEU A 222 22.12 -9.80 -9.48
N GLY A 223 22.52 -9.14 -10.58
CA GLY A 223 21.65 -8.35 -11.46
C GLY A 223 21.94 -6.85 -11.52
N VAL A 224 22.93 -6.32 -10.80
CA VAL A 224 23.29 -4.89 -10.87
C VAL A 224 23.86 -4.54 -12.24
N ARG A 225 23.33 -3.48 -12.84
CA ARG A 225 23.66 -3.01 -14.20
C ARG A 225 24.54 -1.77 -14.21
N GLY A 226 24.61 -1.06 -13.09
CA GLY A 226 25.44 0.12 -12.88
C GLY A 226 25.04 0.84 -11.60
N ALA A 227 25.87 1.79 -11.16
CA ALA A 227 25.63 2.64 -10.01
C ALA A 227 25.97 4.10 -10.36
N SER A 228 25.20 5.06 -9.87
CA SER A 228 25.45 6.49 -10.05
C SER A 228 25.17 7.29 -8.78
N LEU A 229 26.09 8.17 -8.39
CA LEU A 229 25.89 9.10 -7.28
C LEU A 229 24.77 10.09 -7.58
N ARG A 230 23.92 10.33 -6.58
CA ARG A 230 22.96 11.45 -6.60
C ARG A 230 23.70 12.79 -6.57
N THR A 231 23.23 13.75 -7.35
CA THR A 231 23.88 15.07 -7.50
C THR A 231 23.70 15.99 -6.29
N ASP A 232 22.61 15.78 -5.55
CA ASP A 232 22.19 16.53 -4.36
C ASP A 232 22.52 15.78 -3.06
N GLN A 233 22.58 14.44 -3.10
CA GLN A 233 22.85 13.57 -1.96
C GLN A 233 24.15 12.78 -2.18
N SER A 234 25.31 13.40 -1.90
CA SER A 234 26.65 12.84 -2.23
C SER A 234 27.04 11.53 -1.54
N HIS A 235 26.21 11.02 -0.62
CA HIS A 235 26.35 9.76 0.10
C HIS A 235 25.32 8.71 -0.32
N ILE A 236 24.47 9.01 -1.31
CA ILE A 236 23.49 8.07 -1.87
C ILE A 236 23.85 7.77 -3.34
N ALA A 237 23.92 6.49 -3.67
CA ALA A 237 24.10 6.01 -5.04
C ALA A 237 22.86 5.24 -5.50
N ASP A 238 22.28 5.62 -6.63
CA ASP A 238 21.22 4.83 -7.27
C ASP A 238 21.83 3.67 -8.06
N LEU A 239 21.45 2.44 -7.70
CA LEU A 239 21.81 1.21 -8.41
C LEU A 239 20.75 0.86 -9.44
N ALA A 240 21.15 0.81 -10.70
CA ALA A 240 20.32 0.28 -11.78
C ALA A 240 20.31 -1.26 -11.73
N LEU A 241 19.12 -1.86 -11.77
CA LEU A 241 18.91 -3.30 -11.61
C LEU A 241 18.37 -3.96 -12.89
N ALA A 242 18.65 -5.26 -13.03
CA ALA A 242 18.04 -6.11 -14.06
C ALA A 242 16.66 -6.62 -13.60
N PRO A 243 15.69 -6.87 -14.49
CA PRO A 243 14.37 -7.40 -14.13
C PRO A 243 14.34 -8.80 -13.48
N PHE A 244 15.49 -9.49 -13.41
CA PHE A 244 15.65 -10.82 -12.81
C PHE A 244 16.49 -10.80 -11.53
N THR A 245 16.76 -9.61 -10.98
CA THR A 245 17.56 -9.41 -9.75
C THR A 245 16.96 -10.17 -8.58
N GLN A 246 17.76 -10.93 -7.83
CA GLN A 246 17.28 -11.60 -6.62
C GLN A 246 17.36 -10.63 -5.43
N LEU A 247 16.29 -9.88 -5.16
CA LEU A 247 16.30 -8.76 -4.22
C LEU A 247 16.80 -9.13 -2.81
N LEU A 248 16.39 -10.27 -2.26
CA LEU A 248 16.87 -10.75 -0.94
C LEU A 248 18.38 -11.06 -0.93
N ALA A 249 18.90 -11.66 -1.99
CA ALA A 249 20.33 -12.00 -2.10
C ALA A 249 21.18 -10.74 -2.34
N LEU A 250 20.69 -9.84 -3.19
CA LEU A 250 21.27 -8.52 -3.40
C LEU A 250 21.31 -7.72 -2.09
N GLU A 251 20.22 -7.70 -1.35
CA GLU A 251 20.11 -6.99 -0.06
C GLU A 251 21.15 -7.48 0.95
N HIS A 252 21.21 -8.79 1.18
CA HIS A 252 22.19 -9.39 2.06
C HIS A 252 23.64 -9.09 1.61
N GLN A 253 23.90 -9.12 0.30
CA GLN A 253 25.22 -8.83 -0.24
C GLN A 253 25.60 -7.35 -0.05
N LEU A 254 24.68 -6.41 -0.30
CA LEU A 254 24.89 -4.97 -0.10
C LEU A 254 25.16 -4.66 1.37
N CYS A 255 24.34 -5.16 2.29
CA CYS A 255 24.54 -4.97 3.74
C CYS A 255 25.81 -5.64 4.28
N SER A 256 26.45 -6.55 3.53
CA SER A 256 27.75 -7.12 3.90
C SER A 256 28.95 -6.24 3.51
N MET A 257 28.75 -5.22 2.67
CA MET A 257 29.81 -4.33 2.19
C MET A 257 30.10 -3.21 3.20
N ALA A 258 31.35 -3.12 3.67
CA ALA A 258 31.78 -2.11 4.65
C ALA A 258 31.65 -0.63 4.21
N GLN A 259 31.28 -0.38 2.95
CA GLN A 259 31.06 0.95 2.38
C GLN A 259 29.57 1.34 2.35
N VAL A 260 28.67 0.37 2.49
CA VAL A 260 27.21 0.54 2.48
C VAL A 260 26.73 0.65 3.92
N GLU A 261 25.93 1.68 4.22
CA GLU A 261 25.22 1.80 5.49
C GLU A 261 23.90 1.01 5.42
N THR A 262 23.12 1.22 4.35
CA THR A 262 21.91 0.45 4.03
C THR A 262 21.54 0.60 2.56
N SER A 263 20.79 -0.35 2.02
CA SER A 263 19.99 -0.13 0.81
C SER A 263 18.66 0.55 1.14
N GLY A 264 18.00 1.07 0.10
CA GLY A 264 16.57 1.42 0.07
C GLY A 264 15.65 0.26 -0.30
N ILE A 265 16.12 -0.99 -0.37
CA ILE A 265 15.25 -2.16 -0.52
C ILE A 265 14.51 -2.37 0.80
N LEU A 266 13.17 -2.34 0.74
CA LEU A 266 12.29 -2.81 1.79
C LEU A 266 11.60 -4.08 1.28
N LEU A 267 12.06 -5.23 1.78
CA LEU A 267 11.48 -6.53 1.42
C LEU A 267 10.08 -6.68 2.03
N SER A 268 9.17 -7.28 1.28
CA SER A 268 7.80 -7.54 1.69
C SER A 268 7.73 -8.50 2.89
N THR A 269 6.75 -8.29 3.77
CA THR A 269 6.50 -9.13 4.95
C THR A 269 4.99 -9.31 5.14
N GLU A 270 4.57 -10.25 5.99
CA GLU A 270 3.16 -10.41 6.37
C GLU A 270 2.54 -9.15 7.03
N LYS A 271 3.38 -8.21 7.48
CA LYS A 271 2.97 -6.91 8.05
C LYS A 271 2.83 -5.80 7.00
N THR A 272 3.32 -6.02 5.78
CA THR A 272 3.45 -4.99 4.73
C THR A 272 2.18 -4.87 3.90
N VAL A 273 1.65 -3.65 3.80
CA VAL A 273 0.48 -3.27 2.99
C VAL A 273 0.86 -2.20 1.99
N ALA A 274 0.63 -2.45 0.70
CA ALA A 274 0.82 -1.47 -0.36
C ALA A 274 -0.54 -0.86 -0.78
N VAL A 275 -0.68 0.44 -0.59
CA VAL A 275 -1.82 1.25 -1.03
C VAL A 275 -1.44 1.92 -2.36
N VAL A 276 -2.04 1.45 -3.45
CA VAL A 276 -1.80 2.01 -4.78
C VAL A 276 -2.74 3.18 -5.03
N ALA A 277 -2.17 4.36 -5.19
CA ALA A 277 -2.87 5.57 -5.60
C ALA A 277 -3.14 5.52 -7.11
N THR A 278 -4.42 5.34 -7.48
CA THR A 278 -4.88 5.21 -8.87
C THR A 278 -5.54 6.48 -9.39
N ARG A 279 -5.44 6.75 -10.70
CA ARG A 279 -6.10 7.90 -11.36
C ARG A 279 -7.61 7.95 -11.17
N ASP A 280 -8.20 6.82 -10.82
CA ASP A 280 -9.64 6.63 -10.66
C ASP A 280 -10.14 6.91 -9.24
N CYS A 281 -9.28 7.45 -8.37
CA CYS A 281 -9.59 7.84 -6.99
C CYS A 281 -10.19 6.70 -6.13
N GLN A 282 -9.92 5.45 -6.49
CA GLN A 282 -10.25 4.26 -5.69
C GLN A 282 -8.95 3.52 -5.37
N PRO A 283 -8.36 3.73 -4.19
CA PRO A 283 -7.23 2.94 -3.73
C PRO A 283 -7.69 1.50 -3.49
N PHE A 284 -6.82 0.55 -3.81
CA PHE A 284 -7.07 -0.87 -3.53
C PHE A 284 -5.87 -1.51 -2.83
N ASP A 285 -6.16 -2.40 -1.89
CA ASP A 285 -5.16 -3.14 -1.11
C ASP A 285 -4.66 -4.36 -1.90
N MET A 286 -3.39 -4.31 -2.32
CA MET A 286 -2.78 -5.41 -3.08
C MET A 286 -2.52 -6.66 -2.24
N THR A 287 -2.43 -6.57 -0.90
CA THR A 287 -1.98 -7.69 -0.06
C THR A 287 -2.94 -8.86 -0.07
N SER A 288 -4.25 -8.59 0.00
CA SER A 288 -5.27 -9.63 -0.09
C SER A 288 -5.23 -10.37 -1.42
N SER A 289 -4.73 -9.74 -2.50
CA SER A 289 -4.47 -10.38 -3.78
C SER A 289 -3.14 -11.12 -3.89
N LEU A 290 -2.10 -10.84 -3.09
CA LEU A 290 -0.79 -11.52 -3.20
C LEU A 290 -0.86 -13.03 -2.90
N SER A 291 -1.60 -13.40 -1.84
CA SER A 291 -1.83 -14.81 -1.48
C SER A 291 -2.57 -15.55 -2.60
N SER A 292 -3.54 -14.88 -3.23
CA SER A 292 -4.28 -15.41 -4.38
C SER A 292 -3.41 -15.46 -5.65
N MET A 293 -2.63 -14.42 -5.94
CA MET A 293 -1.68 -14.32 -7.05
C MET A 293 -0.63 -15.44 -7.02
N THR A 294 -0.08 -15.74 -5.85
CA THR A 294 0.91 -16.82 -5.70
C THR A 294 0.29 -18.20 -5.98
N LEU A 295 -0.99 -18.40 -5.60
CA LEU A 295 -1.74 -19.59 -5.99
C LEU A 295 -2.06 -19.62 -7.49
N LEU A 296 -2.44 -18.47 -8.08
CA LEU A 296 -2.71 -18.32 -9.52
C LEU A 296 -1.47 -18.62 -10.37
N GLU A 297 -0.30 -18.11 -10.01
CA GLU A 297 0.97 -18.42 -10.70
C GLU A 297 1.38 -19.90 -10.60
N SER A 298 1.03 -20.56 -9.49
CA SER A 298 1.26 -21.99 -9.31
C SER A 298 0.27 -22.88 -10.10
N ALA A 299 -0.88 -22.33 -10.48
CA ALA A 299 -1.92 -23.04 -11.22
C ALA A 299 -1.58 -23.09 -12.71
N SER A 300 -1.39 -24.30 -13.24
CA SER A 300 -1.07 -24.47 -14.66
C SER A 300 -2.26 -24.15 -15.54
N SER A 301 -2.12 -23.13 -16.39
CA SER A 301 -3.08 -22.78 -17.45
C SER A 301 -3.29 -23.87 -18.51
N ALA A 302 -2.47 -24.92 -18.51
CA ALA A 302 -2.58 -26.05 -19.45
C ALA A 302 -3.55 -27.15 -18.99
N VAL A 303 -3.97 -27.16 -17.72
CA VAL A 303 -4.82 -28.24 -17.18
C VAL A 303 -6.30 -27.91 -17.34
N VAL A 304 -6.89 -28.38 -18.45
CA VAL A 304 -8.34 -28.36 -18.67
C VAL A 304 -9.02 -29.29 -17.67
N LEU A 305 -10.04 -28.77 -16.98
CA LEU A 305 -10.77 -29.52 -15.95
C LEU A 305 -11.76 -30.52 -16.55
N THR A 306 -11.85 -31.71 -15.95
CA THR A 306 -12.87 -32.71 -16.30
C THR A 306 -14.28 -32.23 -15.95
N GLU A 307 -15.30 -32.70 -16.67
CA GLU A 307 -16.70 -32.27 -16.46
C GLU A 307 -17.16 -32.42 -15.00
N GLU A 308 -16.79 -33.51 -14.34
CA GLU A 308 -17.08 -33.78 -12.93
C GLU A 308 -16.45 -32.73 -12.01
N LYS A 309 -15.15 -32.44 -12.18
CA LYS A 309 -14.42 -31.45 -11.36
C LYS A 309 -14.94 -30.03 -11.64
N ARG A 310 -15.32 -29.70 -12.88
CA ARG A 310 -16.01 -28.44 -13.22
C ARG A 310 -17.35 -28.31 -12.50
N ARG A 311 -18.17 -29.36 -12.52
CA ARG A 311 -19.49 -29.38 -11.87
C ARG A 311 -19.38 -29.30 -10.34
N GLU A 312 -18.40 -29.97 -9.74
CA GLU A 312 -18.10 -29.86 -8.30
C GLU A 312 -17.68 -28.44 -7.92
N ILE A 313 -16.75 -27.85 -8.68
CA ILE A 313 -16.25 -26.49 -8.47
C ILE A 313 -17.38 -25.45 -8.59
N LEU A 314 -18.16 -25.48 -9.67
CA LEU A 314 -19.26 -24.54 -9.87
C LEU A 314 -20.43 -24.77 -8.90
N GLY A 315 -20.62 -26.02 -8.44
CA GLY A 315 -21.57 -26.34 -7.37
C GLY A 315 -21.17 -25.74 -6.01
N LYS A 316 -19.87 -25.54 -5.75
CA LYS A 316 -19.36 -24.86 -4.54
C LYS A 316 -19.43 -23.34 -4.63
N TYR A 317 -19.30 -22.76 -5.83
CA TYR A 317 -19.35 -21.31 -6.06
C TYR A 317 -20.75 -20.86 -6.50
N GLU A 318 -21.71 -20.94 -5.57
CA GLU A 318 -23.14 -20.56 -5.66
C GLU A 318 -23.57 -19.86 -6.97
N SER A 319 -24.18 -20.64 -7.87
CA SER A 319 -25.18 -20.30 -8.91
C SER A 319 -24.96 -19.12 -9.87
N SER A 320 -23.86 -18.38 -9.75
CA SER A 320 -23.69 -17.05 -10.34
C SER A 320 -22.69 -16.99 -11.51
N TRP A 321 -21.85 -18.02 -11.64
CA TRP A 321 -21.06 -18.28 -12.85
C TRP A 321 -21.79 -19.32 -13.72
N ILE A 322 -21.89 -19.05 -15.01
CA ILE A 322 -22.48 -19.95 -16.00
C ILE A 322 -21.42 -20.42 -16.99
N ILE A 323 -21.54 -21.66 -17.46
CA ILE A 323 -20.79 -22.14 -18.63
C ILE A 323 -21.60 -21.77 -19.87
N VAL A 324 -20.95 -21.13 -20.84
CA VAL A 324 -21.55 -20.78 -22.14
C VAL A 324 -20.77 -21.49 -23.24
N PRO A 325 -21.42 -22.21 -24.17
CA PRO A 325 -20.74 -22.78 -25.32
C PRO A 325 -20.23 -21.67 -26.26
N HIS A 326 -18.98 -21.76 -26.71
CA HIS A 326 -18.36 -20.75 -27.56
C HIS A 326 -17.40 -21.39 -28.57
N GLY A 327 -17.80 -21.42 -29.84
CA GLY A 327 -17.05 -22.13 -30.88
C GLY A 327 -17.03 -23.64 -30.62
N GLU A 328 -15.84 -24.23 -30.63
CA GLU A 328 -15.61 -25.64 -30.27
C GLU A 328 -15.36 -25.85 -28.76
N GLY A 329 -15.35 -24.77 -27.96
CA GLY A 329 -15.05 -24.78 -26.54
C GLY A 329 -16.18 -24.28 -25.64
N GLU A 330 -15.85 -24.11 -24.37
CA GLU A 330 -16.74 -23.62 -23.32
C GLU A 330 -16.07 -22.48 -22.58
N LEU A 331 -16.77 -21.35 -22.41
CA LEU A 331 -16.31 -20.24 -21.60
C LEU A 331 -17.05 -20.15 -20.28
N LEU A 332 -16.35 -19.68 -19.24
CA LEU A 332 -16.94 -19.30 -17.98
C LEU A 332 -17.36 -17.83 -18.06
N SER A 333 -18.64 -17.55 -17.83
CA SER A 333 -19.22 -16.20 -17.89
C SER A 333 -19.93 -15.84 -16.59
N ARG A 334 -19.82 -14.59 -16.17
CA ARG A 334 -20.66 -14.00 -15.11
C ARG A 334 -20.92 -12.54 -15.39
N THR A 335 -22.14 -12.11 -15.07
CA THR A 335 -22.54 -10.70 -15.10
C THR A 335 -22.58 -10.16 -13.66
N PHE A 336 -21.81 -9.11 -13.41
CA PHE A 336 -21.76 -8.35 -12.17
C PHE A 336 -22.51 -7.03 -12.36
N LYS A 337 -23.28 -6.55 -11.38
CA LYS A 337 -24.06 -5.31 -11.50
C LYS A 337 -23.57 -4.26 -10.51
N PHE A 338 -23.48 -3.01 -10.94
CA PHE A 338 -22.96 -1.88 -10.16
C PHE A 338 -23.95 -0.72 -10.16
N VAL A 339 -23.95 0.07 -9.09
CA VAL A 339 -24.85 1.21 -8.91
C VAL A 339 -24.39 2.43 -9.71
N ASN A 340 -23.08 2.58 -9.93
CA ASN A 340 -22.46 3.65 -10.72
C ASN A 340 -21.43 3.08 -11.72
N VAL A 341 -20.90 3.97 -12.57
CA VAL A 341 -19.86 3.64 -13.57
C VAL A 341 -18.50 3.42 -12.89
N ASP A 342 -18.18 4.21 -11.87
CA ASP A 342 -16.85 4.25 -11.24
C ASP A 342 -16.49 2.91 -10.58
N CYS A 343 -17.42 2.31 -9.82
CA CYS A 343 -17.22 0.98 -9.24
C CYS A 343 -17.16 -0.13 -10.31
N ALA A 344 -17.89 0.01 -11.42
CA ALA A 344 -17.80 -0.93 -12.54
C ALA A 344 -16.42 -0.86 -13.21
N GLN A 345 -15.90 0.35 -13.47
CA GLN A 345 -14.57 0.56 -14.04
C GLN A 345 -13.46 0.08 -13.09
N ALA A 346 -13.59 0.33 -11.79
CA ALA A 346 -12.65 -0.16 -10.78
C ALA A 346 -12.63 -1.69 -10.73
N PHE A 347 -13.79 -2.34 -10.81
CA PHE A 347 -13.89 -3.80 -10.92
C PHE A 347 -13.29 -4.32 -12.23
N VAL A 348 -13.48 -3.63 -13.36
CA VAL A 348 -12.86 -3.97 -14.66
C VAL A 348 -11.34 -3.89 -14.60
N ARG A 349 -10.77 -2.84 -13.99
CA ARG A 349 -9.33 -2.74 -13.73
C ARG A 349 -8.83 -3.88 -12.84
N TYR A 350 -9.59 -4.23 -11.80
CA TYR A 350 -9.25 -5.35 -10.93
C TYR A 350 -9.27 -6.70 -11.69
N VAL A 351 -10.28 -6.94 -12.54
CA VAL A 351 -10.32 -8.09 -13.45
C VAL A 351 -9.05 -8.13 -14.30
N HIS A 352 -8.71 -7.04 -14.98
CA HIS A 352 -7.50 -6.95 -15.80
C HIS A 352 -6.19 -7.10 -15.01
N PHE A 353 -6.16 -6.75 -13.73
CA PHE A 353 -5.01 -6.93 -12.85
C PHE A 353 -4.81 -8.40 -12.49
N ILE A 354 -5.85 -9.08 -12.00
CA ILE A 354 -5.74 -10.49 -11.60
C ILE A 354 -5.72 -11.46 -12.78
N SER A 355 -6.23 -11.05 -13.95
CA SER A 355 -6.24 -11.89 -15.16
C SER A 355 -4.94 -11.78 -15.96
N ARG A 356 -3.86 -11.22 -15.42
CA ARG A 356 -2.56 -11.15 -16.11
C ARG A 356 -1.97 -12.56 -16.27
N GLY A 357 -2.23 -13.17 -17.43
CA GLY A 357 -1.86 -14.55 -17.75
C GLY A 357 -3.06 -15.44 -18.12
N ALA A 358 -4.29 -14.97 -17.91
CA ALA A 358 -5.52 -15.61 -18.36
C ALA A 358 -6.28 -14.70 -19.32
N HIS A 359 -6.89 -15.28 -20.36
CA HIS A 359 -7.60 -14.53 -21.39
C HIS A 359 -8.99 -14.07 -20.92
N TYR A 360 -9.07 -13.19 -19.91
CA TYR A 360 -10.35 -12.61 -19.49
C TYR A 360 -10.65 -11.31 -20.23
N CYS A 361 -11.85 -11.24 -20.80
CA CYS A 361 -12.38 -10.08 -21.50
C CYS A 361 -13.59 -9.53 -20.73
N PRO A 362 -13.42 -8.45 -19.95
CA PRO A 362 -14.53 -7.76 -19.30
C PRO A 362 -15.25 -6.79 -20.27
N GLU A 363 -16.55 -7.00 -20.47
CA GLU A 363 -17.43 -6.17 -21.28
C GLU A 363 -18.29 -5.26 -20.35
N ILE A 364 -18.35 -3.96 -20.62
CA ILE A 364 -19.20 -3.02 -19.86
C ILE A 364 -20.50 -2.72 -20.63
N TYR A 365 -21.64 -2.86 -19.97
CA TYR A 365 -22.97 -2.53 -20.47
C TYR A 365 -23.64 -1.48 -19.58
N HIS A 366 -24.13 -0.39 -20.18
CA HIS A 366 -24.83 0.67 -19.45
C HIS A 366 -26.34 0.43 -19.46
N GLY A 367 -26.92 0.19 -18.29
CA GLY A 367 -28.37 0.21 -18.06
C GLY A 367 -28.85 1.58 -17.55
N ASN A 368 -30.17 1.79 -17.54
CA ASN A 368 -30.74 3.08 -17.12
C ASN A 368 -30.51 3.44 -15.64
N THR A 369 -30.24 2.46 -14.78
CA THR A 369 -30.08 2.62 -13.32
C THR A 369 -28.97 1.75 -12.73
N PHE A 370 -28.14 1.14 -13.57
CA PHE A 370 -27.06 0.24 -13.18
C PHE A 370 -26.05 0.11 -14.32
N VAL A 371 -24.84 -0.34 -14.01
CA VAL A 371 -23.84 -0.76 -14.99
C VAL A 371 -23.60 -2.24 -14.82
N GLU A 372 -23.58 -3.01 -15.90
CA GLU A 372 -23.23 -4.44 -15.86
C GLU A 372 -21.82 -4.63 -16.39
N VAL A 373 -21.01 -5.41 -15.69
CA VAL A 373 -19.73 -5.93 -16.19
C VAL A 373 -19.92 -7.41 -16.44
N ARG A 374 -19.86 -7.84 -17.71
CA ARG A 374 -19.78 -9.26 -18.03
C ARG A 374 -18.31 -9.66 -18.11
N VAL A 375 -17.91 -10.70 -17.40
CA VAL A 375 -16.55 -11.23 -17.41
C VAL A 375 -16.60 -12.61 -18.06
N ASN A 376 -15.88 -12.78 -19.18
CA ASN A 376 -15.80 -14.02 -19.95
C ASN A 376 -14.34 -14.52 -20.03
N THR A 377 -14.13 -15.84 -20.01
CA THR A 377 -12.86 -16.47 -20.45
C THR A 377 -12.85 -16.61 -21.99
N GLU A 378 -12.03 -15.84 -22.68
CA GLU A 378 -11.76 -16.01 -24.12
C GLU A 378 -10.66 -17.08 -24.38
N GLY A 379 -10.49 -17.46 -25.65
CA GLY A 379 -9.24 -18.03 -26.18
C GLY A 379 -8.92 -19.50 -25.84
N ASN A 380 -9.39 -20.05 -24.72
CA ASN A 380 -9.06 -21.42 -24.31
C ASN A 380 -10.10 -22.46 -24.79
N PRO A 381 -9.68 -23.69 -25.18
CA PRO A 381 -10.57 -24.77 -25.62
C PRO A 381 -11.39 -25.39 -24.47
N GLY A 382 -11.26 -24.90 -23.24
CA GLY A 382 -12.03 -25.33 -22.08
C GLY A 382 -11.57 -24.64 -20.80
N ILE A 383 -12.39 -24.75 -19.76
CA ILE A 383 -12.17 -24.12 -18.45
C ILE A 383 -11.03 -24.80 -17.70
N THR A 384 -10.04 -24.01 -17.28
CA THR A 384 -8.82 -24.43 -16.57
C THR A 384 -8.96 -24.27 -15.06
N GLU A 385 -8.02 -24.82 -14.29
CA GLU A 385 -7.95 -24.59 -12.83
C GLU A 385 -7.71 -23.10 -12.50
N LEU A 386 -6.86 -22.43 -13.29
CA LEU A 386 -6.60 -20.98 -13.20
C LEU A 386 -7.88 -20.16 -13.33
N ASP A 387 -8.72 -20.46 -14.32
CA ASP A 387 -10.01 -19.77 -14.54
C ASP A 387 -10.93 -19.89 -13.32
N THR A 388 -10.94 -21.05 -12.65
CA THR A 388 -11.77 -21.26 -11.46
C THR A 388 -11.28 -20.50 -10.22
N LEU A 389 -9.96 -20.27 -10.12
CA LEU A 389 -9.37 -19.46 -9.06
C LEU A 389 -9.64 -17.96 -9.28
N ILE A 390 -9.50 -17.47 -10.52
CA ILE A 390 -9.86 -16.09 -10.90
C ILE A 390 -11.35 -15.85 -10.65
N ALA A 391 -12.22 -16.78 -11.07
CA ALA A 391 -13.65 -16.70 -10.86
C ALA A 391 -14.06 -16.62 -9.37
N LYS A 392 -13.31 -17.31 -8.50
CA LYS A 392 -13.47 -17.26 -7.04
C LYS A 392 -13.03 -15.91 -6.47
N GLU A 393 -11.88 -15.39 -6.87
CA GLU A 393 -11.38 -14.10 -6.36
C GLU A 393 -12.31 -12.95 -6.78
N LEU A 394 -12.77 -12.92 -8.03
CA LEU A 394 -13.76 -11.94 -8.49
C LEU A 394 -15.08 -12.01 -7.70
N ALA A 395 -15.55 -13.21 -7.35
CA ALA A 395 -16.73 -13.37 -6.51
C ALA A 395 -16.52 -12.80 -5.10
N SER A 396 -15.35 -13.07 -4.49
CA SER A 396 -14.94 -12.55 -3.18
C SER A 396 -14.85 -11.02 -3.18
N VAL A 397 -14.17 -10.42 -4.16
CA VAL A 397 -13.99 -8.97 -4.27
C VAL A 397 -15.31 -8.26 -4.53
N TYR A 398 -16.17 -8.81 -5.39
CA TYR A 398 -17.51 -8.28 -5.59
C TYR A 398 -18.35 -8.35 -4.30
N GLN A 399 -18.32 -9.46 -3.57
CA GLN A 399 -18.99 -9.54 -2.26
C GLN A 399 -18.46 -8.50 -1.27
N ARG A 400 -17.14 -8.30 -1.18
CA ARG A 400 -16.52 -7.26 -0.35
C ARG A 400 -17.03 -5.86 -0.71
N MET A 401 -17.01 -5.48 -2.00
CA MET A 401 -17.52 -4.18 -2.48
C MET A 401 -18.98 -3.92 -2.08
N PHE A 402 -19.83 -4.96 -2.12
CA PHE A 402 -21.26 -4.86 -1.80
C PHE A 402 -21.58 -4.97 -0.30
N SER A 403 -20.78 -5.70 0.48
CA SER A 403 -20.92 -5.74 1.95
C SER A 403 -20.57 -4.40 2.59
N SER A 404 -19.51 -3.73 2.12
CA SER A 404 -19.10 -2.42 2.63
C SER A 404 -20.15 -1.33 2.37
N SER A 405 -20.85 -1.39 1.23
CA SER A 405 -21.85 -0.39 0.84
C SER A 405 -23.22 -0.57 1.51
N GLN A 406 -23.43 -1.63 2.30
CA GLN A 406 -24.61 -1.78 3.17
C GLN A 406 -24.39 -1.32 4.63
N LEU A 407 -23.17 -0.93 5.02
CA LEU A 407 -22.86 -0.43 6.37
C LEU A 407 -23.22 1.05 6.60
N ILE A 408 -23.87 1.69 5.64
CA ILE A 408 -24.45 3.04 5.77
C ILE A 408 -25.98 2.90 5.92
N SER A 409 -26.44 2.71 7.16
CA SER A 409 -27.87 2.69 7.53
C SER A 409 -28.17 3.55 8.76
#